data_AF-A0A2G1QQB5-F1
#
_entry.id   AF-A0A2G1QQB5-F1
#
_cell.length_a   1.000
_cell.length_b   1.000
_cell.length_c   1.000
_cell.angle_alpha   90.00
_cell.angle_beta   90.00
_cell.angle_gamma   90.00
#
_symmetry.space_group_name_H-M   'P 1'
#
loop_
_entity.id
_entity.type
_entity.pdbx_description
1 polymer ?
#
loop_
_entity_poly.entity_id
_entity_poly.type
_entity_poly.pdbx_seq_one_letter_code
_entity_poly.pdbx_strand_id
1 'polypeptide(L)'
;MRICVLGAGSLGSAIGGYLAQAGNDVVLINRNAGFCDVINTEGLLLVRDGVEVRVPVAAAPTPRGIEPVDLVIVLVKSKDTEAAIRSARNLLGPRTAVLTLQNGLGQEDILSSVAGPDRVIIGKTYVGGQMAGKGRVIAGAAGKETVIGEVSGPATERIHAIVRCFEAAGLQAIASDDIMATVWDKLLVNVATGAASAITGLDYGNLYDVPEVEATALAAVREAIEVARALGITLSSDDPRRAWEKASAGLPFGFKASMLQSLEKGSVTEVDFINGSVVRAGARAGVPTPVNETLVAMVKGIERGLDPKRPQDAQDPAQGGASRAYLEHAALNVSDVSWHLRFFREVLGMTVTMVHGDEASPDQAWTLGGVQLVSRPGHAAPAGTLNHLGMAVIDPGAAIRAARAFGVDSDPRGEHWLVLPDGIVLELLPADARRVESALRLDPRK
;
A
#
# COMPACT_ATOMS: atom_id res chain seq x y z
N MET A 1 0.54 -15.07 26.74
CA MET A 1 -0.44 -13.98 26.54
C MET A 1 -1.18 -14.19 25.24
N ARG A 2 -2.38 -13.62 25.10
CA ARG A 2 -3.09 -13.48 23.82
C ARG A 2 -2.66 -12.17 23.17
N ILE A 3 -2.13 -12.24 21.95
CA ILE A 3 -1.48 -11.10 21.29
C ILE A 3 -2.03 -10.99 19.86
N CYS A 4 -2.43 -9.78 19.47
CA CYS A 4 -2.76 -9.48 18.08
C CYS A 4 -1.75 -8.51 17.49
N VAL A 5 -1.13 -8.87 16.37
CA VAL A 5 -0.22 -7.99 15.63
C VAL A 5 -0.98 -7.33 14.48
N LEU A 6 -1.40 -6.08 14.67
CA LEU A 6 -2.03 -5.24 13.66
C LEU A 6 -0.98 -4.70 12.70
N GLY A 7 -0.81 -5.40 11.56
CA GLY A 7 0.19 -5.06 10.55
C GLY A 7 1.33 -6.08 10.53
N ALA A 8 1.05 -7.30 10.08
CA ALA A 8 2.04 -8.34 9.88
C ALA A 8 2.79 -8.17 8.54
N GLY A 9 3.47 -7.02 8.40
CA GLY A 9 4.54 -6.82 7.42
C GLY A 9 5.87 -7.36 7.96
N SER A 10 7.01 -6.89 7.43
CA SER A 10 8.33 -7.40 7.81
C SER A 10 8.61 -7.38 9.33
N LEU A 11 8.42 -6.24 10.00
CA LEU A 11 8.65 -6.12 11.45
C LEU A 11 7.58 -6.86 12.27
N GLY A 12 6.31 -6.74 11.87
CA GLY A 12 5.20 -7.40 12.56
C GLY A 12 5.29 -8.92 12.52
N SER A 13 5.67 -9.49 11.38
CA SER A 13 5.92 -10.93 11.25
C SER A 13 7.15 -11.38 12.04
N ALA A 14 8.23 -10.58 12.06
CA ALA A 14 9.41 -10.92 12.86
C ALA A 14 9.05 -11.00 14.35
N ILE A 15 8.52 -9.92 14.94
CA ILE A 15 8.16 -9.87 16.37
C ILE A 15 7.07 -10.90 16.69
N GLY A 16 6.00 -10.96 15.88
CA GLY A 16 4.91 -11.91 16.08
C GLY A 16 5.36 -13.36 15.98
N GLY A 17 6.32 -13.67 15.09
CA GLY A 17 6.91 -15.00 14.96
C GLY A 17 7.70 -15.42 16.21
N TYR A 18 8.55 -14.53 16.76
CA TYR A 18 9.25 -14.80 18.03
C TYR A 18 8.26 -15.03 19.18
N LEU A 19 7.25 -14.17 19.31
CA LEU A 19 6.24 -14.29 20.36
C LEU A 19 5.42 -15.58 20.23
N ALA A 20 5.03 -15.97 19.02
CA ALA A 20 4.30 -17.21 18.76
C ALA A 20 5.16 -18.45 19.06
N GLN A 21 6.43 -18.43 18.64
CA GLN A 21 7.37 -19.52 18.92
C GLN A 21 7.58 -19.75 20.42
N ALA A 22 7.51 -18.67 21.22
CA ALA A 22 7.59 -18.73 22.67
C ALA A 22 6.31 -19.27 23.36
N GLY A 23 5.31 -19.70 22.59
CA GLY A 23 4.06 -20.28 23.10
C GLY A 23 2.96 -19.27 23.43
N ASN A 24 3.06 -18.02 22.97
CA ASN A 24 1.95 -17.08 23.09
C ASN A 24 0.84 -17.38 22.06
N ASP A 25 -0.40 -17.06 22.40
CA ASP A 25 -1.54 -17.14 21.48
C ASP A 25 -1.52 -15.90 20.58
N VAL A 26 -0.85 -16.00 19.43
CA VAL A 26 -0.62 -14.88 18.51
C VAL A 26 -1.49 -14.98 17.27
N VAL A 27 -2.13 -13.87 16.91
CA VAL A 27 -2.78 -13.69 15.60
C VAL A 27 -2.12 -12.56 14.82
N LEU A 28 -1.71 -12.85 13.59
CA LEU A 28 -1.10 -11.90 12.66
C LEU A 28 -2.16 -11.31 11.73
N ILE A 29 -2.33 -9.98 11.73
CA ILE A 29 -3.30 -9.31 10.84
C ILE A 29 -2.59 -8.72 9.63
N ASN A 30 -2.96 -9.20 8.43
CA ASN A 30 -2.46 -8.69 7.16
C ASN A 30 -3.54 -8.75 6.07
N ARG A 31 -3.83 -7.62 5.41
CA ARG A 31 -4.87 -7.52 4.37
C ARG A 31 -4.66 -8.46 3.17
N ASN A 32 -3.43 -8.95 2.94
CA ASN A 32 -3.15 -9.88 1.86
C ASN A 32 -3.65 -11.29 2.23
N ALA A 33 -4.78 -11.70 1.65
CA ALA A 33 -5.37 -13.02 1.89
C ALA A 33 -4.38 -14.16 1.61
N GLY A 34 -3.67 -14.12 0.48
CA GLY A 34 -2.68 -15.15 0.15
C GLY A 34 -1.47 -15.21 1.08
N PHE A 35 -1.15 -14.13 1.80
CA PHE A 35 -0.18 -14.18 2.89
C PHE A 35 -0.76 -14.93 4.11
N CYS A 36 -2.02 -14.67 4.45
CA CYS A 36 -2.69 -15.32 5.57
C CYS A 36 -2.88 -16.81 5.32
N ASP A 37 -3.29 -17.18 4.10
CA ASP A 37 -3.51 -18.58 3.70
C ASP A 37 -2.23 -19.39 3.88
N VAL A 38 -1.09 -18.91 3.35
CA VAL A 38 0.22 -19.56 3.51
C VAL A 38 0.57 -19.74 4.98
N ILE A 39 0.40 -18.71 5.81
CA ILE A 39 0.74 -18.82 7.23
C ILE A 39 -0.17 -19.81 7.96
N ASN A 40 -1.47 -19.85 7.65
CA ASN A 40 -2.40 -20.78 8.30
C ASN A 40 -2.16 -22.23 7.87
N THR A 41 -1.73 -22.48 6.62
CA THR A 41 -1.50 -23.84 6.12
C THR A 41 -0.10 -24.36 6.44
N GLU A 42 0.90 -23.49 6.36
CA GLU A 42 2.31 -23.86 6.43
C GLU A 42 3.04 -23.35 7.68
N GLY A 43 2.46 -22.40 8.41
CA GLY A 43 3.16 -21.64 9.43
C GLY A 43 4.01 -20.51 8.85
N LEU A 44 4.47 -19.62 9.73
CA LEU A 44 5.41 -18.55 9.39
C LEU A 44 6.83 -19.11 9.36
N LEU A 45 7.53 -18.96 8.23
CA LEU A 45 8.96 -19.27 8.12
C LEU A 45 9.79 -18.10 8.64
N LEU A 46 10.25 -18.21 9.88
CA LEU A 46 11.08 -17.24 10.58
C LEU A 46 12.56 -17.59 10.37
N VAL A 47 13.31 -16.73 9.69
CA VAL A 47 14.75 -16.88 9.48
C VAL A 47 15.48 -16.01 10.50
N ARG A 48 16.30 -16.63 11.35
CA ARG A 48 17.15 -15.96 12.36
C ARG A 48 18.55 -16.55 12.35
N ASP A 49 19.57 -15.69 12.29
CA ASP A 49 20.97 -16.09 12.23
C ASP A 49 21.28 -17.14 11.14
N GLY A 50 20.59 -17.02 9.99
CA GLY A 50 20.69 -17.96 8.87
C GLY A 50 19.93 -19.29 9.04
N VAL A 51 19.31 -19.52 10.19
CA VAL A 51 18.50 -20.71 10.49
C VAL A 51 17.03 -20.43 10.20
N GLU A 52 16.41 -21.28 9.39
CA GLU A 52 14.98 -21.21 9.12
C GLU A 52 14.18 -22.06 10.12
N VAL A 53 13.20 -21.45 10.76
CA VAL A 53 12.28 -22.12 11.69
C VAL A 53 10.85 -21.87 11.26
N ARG A 54 10.07 -22.96 11.14
CA ARG A 54 8.65 -22.89 10.80
C ARG A 54 7.84 -22.78 12.09
N VAL A 55 7.18 -21.64 12.29
CA VAL A 55 6.43 -21.30 13.49
C VAL A 55 4.93 -21.42 13.21
N PRO A 56 4.22 -22.35 13.86
CA PRO A 56 2.76 -22.39 13.80
C PRO A 56 2.18 -21.11 14.41
N VAL A 57 1.42 -20.35 13.63
CA VAL A 57 0.78 -19.11 14.09
C VAL A 57 -0.45 -18.83 13.24
N ALA A 58 -1.49 -18.25 13.85
CA ALA A 58 -2.69 -17.87 13.12
C ALA A 58 -2.48 -16.55 12.37
N ALA A 59 -3.07 -16.43 11.18
CA ALA A 59 -3.13 -15.18 10.43
C ALA A 59 -4.54 -14.92 9.91
N ALA A 60 -4.95 -13.65 9.88
CA ALA A 60 -6.26 -13.26 9.38
C ALA A 60 -6.20 -11.94 8.58
N PRO A 61 -7.06 -11.78 7.55
CA PRO A 61 -7.11 -10.55 6.76
C PRO A 61 -7.69 -9.36 7.53
N THR A 62 -8.49 -9.64 8.56
CA THR A 62 -9.14 -8.65 9.40
C THR A 62 -9.17 -9.14 10.85
N PRO A 63 -9.26 -8.24 11.84
CA PRO A 63 -9.37 -8.63 13.24
C PRO A 63 -10.78 -9.12 13.63
N ARG A 64 -11.75 -9.16 12.70
CA ARG A 64 -13.14 -9.51 12.99
C ARG A 64 -13.27 -10.96 13.46
N GLY A 65 -14.07 -11.18 14.50
CA GLY A 65 -14.31 -12.50 15.07
C GLY A 65 -13.21 -13.00 16.02
N ILE A 66 -12.19 -12.18 16.27
CA ILE A 66 -11.19 -12.44 17.30
C ILE A 66 -11.70 -11.82 18.60
N GLU A 67 -11.68 -12.61 19.67
CA GLU A 67 -12.01 -12.18 21.03
C GLU A 67 -11.00 -11.14 21.56
N PRO A 68 -11.36 -10.37 22.62
CA PRO A 68 -10.42 -9.47 23.26
C PRO A 68 -9.09 -10.14 23.65
N VAL A 69 -7.99 -9.42 23.45
CA VAL A 69 -6.62 -9.90 23.67
C VAL A 69 -5.94 -9.14 24.81
N ASP A 70 -4.84 -9.67 25.33
CA ASP A 70 -4.05 -8.99 26.37
C ASP A 70 -3.24 -7.83 25.77
N LEU A 71 -2.70 -8.02 24.56
CA LEU A 71 -1.84 -7.06 23.89
C LEU A 71 -2.16 -6.92 22.40
N VAL A 72 -2.37 -5.70 21.94
CA VAL A 72 -2.43 -5.33 20.53
C VAL A 72 -1.12 -4.61 20.16
N ILE A 73 -0.35 -5.16 19.23
CA ILE A 73 0.87 -4.53 18.71
C ILE A 73 0.57 -3.90 17.35
N VAL A 74 0.70 -2.58 17.25
CA VAL A 74 0.40 -1.80 16.04
C VAL A 74 1.68 -1.54 15.26
N LEU A 75 1.75 -2.11 14.05
CA LEU A 75 2.91 -2.11 13.16
C LEU A 75 2.52 -1.89 11.68
N VAL A 76 1.31 -1.39 11.44
CA VAL A 76 0.93 -0.87 10.12
C VAL A 76 1.78 0.36 9.75
N LYS A 77 1.75 0.78 8.48
CA LYS A 77 2.33 2.07 8.11
C LYS A 77 1.58 3.20 8.81
N SER A 78 2.29 4.26 9.21
CA SER A 78 1.72 5.31 10.08
C SER A 78 0.42 5.93 9.55
N LYS A 79 0.30 6.10 8.22
CA LYS A 79 -0.93 6.58 7.55
C LYS A 79 -2.15 5.66 7.71
N ASP A 80 -1.93 4.37 7.94
CA ASP A 80 -2.99 3.36 8.08
C ASP A 80 -3.37 3.14 9.57
N THR A 81 -2.68 3.79 10.52
CA THR A 81 -2.83 3.55 11.97
C THR A 81 -4.27 3.72 12.45
N GLU A 82 -4.91 4.85 12.12
CA GLU A 82 -6.27 5.15 12.57
C GLU A 82 -7.27 4.11 12.05
N ALA A 83 -7.23 3.82 10.74
CA ALA A 83 -8.11 2.84 10.12
C ALA A 83 -7.90 1.44 10.72
N ALA A 84 -6.64 1.05 10.95
CA ALA A 84 -6.30 -0.24 11.54
C ALA A 84 -6.88 -0.39 12.95
N ILE A 85 -6.61 0.56 13.86
CA ILE A 85 -7.10 0.45 15.24
C ILE A 85 -8.63 0.58 15.31
N ARG A 86 -9.27 1.40 14.47
CA ARG A 86 -10.74 1.48 14.37
C ARG A 86 -11.35 0.14 13.96
N SER A 87 -10.75 -0.54 13.00
CA SER A 87 -11.21 -1.87 12.57
C SER A 87 -11.05 -2.95 13.63
N ALA A 88 -10.16 -2.73 14.60
CA ALA A 88 -9.75 -3.69 15.63
C ALA A 88 -10.36 -3.42 17.01
N ARG A 89 -11.40 -2.58 17.11
CA ARG A 89 -12.05 -2.26 18.39
C ARG A 89 -12.56 -3.47 19.16
N ASN A 90 -12.94 -4.54 18.46
CA ASN A 90 -13.38 -5.80 19.08
C ASN A 90 -12.28 -6.49 19.89
N LEU A 91 -10.99 -6.18 19.63
CA LEU A 91 -9.87 -6.72 20.36
C LEU A 91 -9.67 -6.06 21.74
N LEU A 92 -10.32 -4.91 21.98
CA LEU A 92 -10.06 -4.05 23.12
C LEU A 92 -10.96 -4.41 24.30
N GLY A 93 -10.41 -5.15 25.25
CA GLY A 93 -11.00 -5.42 26.56
C GLY A 93 -10.60 -4.40 27.63
N PRO A 94 -11.09 -4.57 28.87
CA PRO A 94 -10.76 -3.70 30.00
C PRO A 94 -9.26 -3.69 30.37
N ARG A 95 -8.54 -4.77 30.07
CA ARG A 95 -7.11 -4.94 30.42
C ARG A 95 -6.17 -4.92 29.20
N THR A 96 -6.71 -4.71 27.99
CA THR A 96 -5.91 -4.75 26.76
C THR A 96 -4.96 -3.57 26.70
N ALA A 97 -3.68 -3.85 26.52
CA ALA A 97 -2.68 -2.85 26.17
C ALA A 97 -2.58 -2.70 24.65
N VAL A 98 -2.36 -1.48 24.17
CA VAL A 98 -2.14 -1.15 22.77
C VAL A 98 -0.74 -0.56 22.64
N LEU A 99 0.19 -1.38 22.14
CA LEU A 99 1.59 -1.02 21.94
C LEU A 99 1.82 -0.58 20.50
N THR A 100 2.38 0.62 20.30
CA THR A 100 3.00 0.98 19.02
C THR A 100 4.51 0.86 19.09
N LEU A 101 5.10 0.28 18.05
CA LEU A 101 6.55 0.25 17.81
C LEU A 101 6.91 0.98 16.49
N GLN A 102 5.98 1.77 15.96
CA GLN A 102 6.14 2.51 14.72
C GLN A 102 7.17 3.63 14.89
N ASN A 103 7.81 4.04 13.80
CA ASN A 103 8.72 5.19 13.83
C ASN A 103 7.94 6.51 13.86
N GLY A 104 8.56 7.53 14.46
CA GLY A 104 8.00 8.87 14.54
C GLY A 104 7.22 9.12 15.82
N LEU A 105 6.42 10.18 15.81
CA LEU A 105 5.50 10.59 16.87
C LEU A 105 4.10 10.87 16.32
N GLY A 106 3.11 10.84 17.22
CA GLY A 106 1.70 11.11 16.94
C GLY A 106 0.85 9.85 16.78
N GLN A 107 1.45 8.66 16.75
CA GLN A 107 0.72 7.40 16.80
C GLN A 107 0.00 7.25 18.14
N GLU A 108 0.65 7.65 19.23
CA GLU A 108 0.09 7.69 20.58
C GLU A 108 -1.18 8.55 20.66
N ASP A 109 -1.21 9.71 20.00
CA ASP A 109 -2.38 10.58 19.93
C ASP A 109 -3.53 9.89 19.16
N ILE A 110 -3.22 9.33 17.98
CA ILE A 110 -4.19 8.62 17.15
C ILE A 110 -4.77 7.41 17.89
N LEU A 111 -3.90 6.57 18.47
CA LEU A 111 -4.30 5.38 19.20
C LEU A 111 -5.11 5.76 20.44
N SER A 112 -4.72 6.79 21.18
CA SER A 112 -5.44 7.25 22.37
C SER A 112 -6.85 7.73 22.02
N SER A 113 -7.01 8.43 20.89
CA SER A 113 -8.32 8.90 20.42
C SER A 113 -9.30 7.77 20.07
N VAL A 114 -8.80 6.57 19.74
CA VAL A 114 -9.63 5.43 19.33
C VAL A 114 -9.76 4.37 20.42
N ALA A 115 -8.67 4.00 21.08
CA ALA A 115 -8.59 2.93 22.08
C ALA A 115 -8.71 3.43 23.54
N GLY A 116 -8.62 4.75 23.74
CA GLY A 116 -8.54 5.38 25.06
C GLY A 116 -7.09 5.49 25.55
N PRO A 117 -6.71 6.62 26.17
CA PRO A 117 -5.32 6.90 26.55
C PRO A 117 -4.78 5.87 27.55
N ASP A 118 -5.62 5.39 28.46
CA ASP A 118 -5.20 4.43 29.50
C ASP A 118 -4.72 3.10 28.93
N ARG A 119 -5.05 2.74 27.68
CA ARG A 119 -4.59 1.48 27.05
C ARG A 119 -3.29 1.64 26.28
N VAL A 120 -2.93 2.86 25.90
CA VAL A 120 -1.84 3.09 24.96
C VAL A 120 -0.51 3.08 25.69
N ILE A 121 0.42 2.32 25.16
CA ILE A 121 1.82 2.29 25.57
C ILE A 121 2.69 2.45 24.31
N ILE A 122 3.90 2.96 24.49
CA ILE A 122 4.80 3.25 23.39
C ILE A 122 6.03 2.39 23.56
N GLY A 123 6.61 1.98 22.45
CA GLY A 123 7.94 1.43 22.45
C GLY A 123 8.75 1.85 21.24
N LYS A 124 10.05 1.64 21.39
CA LYS A 124 11.05 1.87 20.37
C LYS A 124 11.81 0.56 20.19
N THR A 125 11.81 0.04 18.97
CA THR A 125 12.60 -1.15 18.64
C THR A 125 13.73 -0.85 17.67
N TYR A 126 14.83 -1.56 17.84
CA TYR A 126 15.92 -1.71 16.86
C TYR A 126 15.86 -3.05 16.11
N VAL A 127 14.87 -3.90 16.42
CA VAL A 127 14.66 -5.16 15.71
C VAL A 127 14.32 -4.85 14.25
N GLY A 128 15.05 -5.50 13.34
CA GLY A 128 14.80 -5.45 11.91
C GLY A 128 13.94 -6.62 11.45
N GLY A 129 13.26 -6.43 10.33
CA GLY A 129 12.59 -7.51 9.61
C GLY A 129 12.64 -7.26 8.12
N GLN A 130 12.90 -8.30 7.34
CA GLN A 130 12.82 -8.28 5.89
C GLN A 130 11.88 -9.39 5.42
N MET A 131 10.77 -9.02 4.80
CA MET A 131 9.90 -9.97 4.13
C MET A 131 10.62 -10.51 2.90
N ALA A 132 10.90 -11.82 2.88
CA ALA A 132 11.66 -12.51 1.84
C ALA A 132 10.80 -13.50 1.04
N GLY A 133 9.47 -13.34 1.11
CA GLY A 133 8.46 -14.17 0.45
C GLY A 133 7.13 -14.12 1.22
N LYS A 134 6.06 -14.67 0.65
CA LYS A 134 4.80 -14.85 1.40
C LYS A 134 5.06 -15.82 2.55
N GLY A 135 4.74 -15.42 3.78
CA GLY A 135 4.98 -16.24 4.96
C GLY A 135 6.45 -16.48 5.30
N ARG A 136 7.41 -15.75 4.70
CA ARG A 136 8.85 -15.88 5.00
C ARG A 136 9.46 -14.54 5.41
N VAL A 137 10.00 -14.47 6.62
CA VAL A 137 10.58 -13.25 7.18
C VAL A 137 11.99 -13.52 7.72
N ILE A 138 12.95 -12.68 7.33
CA ILE A 138 14.28 -12.64 7.92
C ILE A 138 14.23 -11.63 9.08
N ALA A 139 14.46 -12.10 10.29
CA ALA A 139 14.38 -11.28 11.49
C ALA A 139 15.78 -10.90 12.00
N GLY A 140 16.04 -9.60 12.07
CA GLY A 140 17.27 -9.03 12.64
C GLY A 140 17.05 -8.63 14.09
N ALA A 141 16.89 -9.61 14.99
CA ALA A 141 16.62 -9.36 16.42
C ALA A 141 17.86 -9.48 17.32
N ALA A 142 18.89 -10.22 16.90
CA ALA A 142 20.07 -10.47 17.71
C ALA A 142 20.80 -9.17 18.09
N GLY A 143 21.01 -8.97 19.40
CA GLY A 143 21.67 -7.77 19.95
C GLY A 143 20.91 -6.46 19.71
N LYS A 144 19.61 -6.52 19.42
CA LYS A 144 18.76 -5.35 19.17
C LYS A 144 17.71 -5.21 20.27
N GLU A 145 17.76 -4.08 20.95
CA GLU A 145 16.88 -3.80 22.08
C GLU A 145 15.53 -3.22 21.63
N THR A 146 14.50 -3.52 22.42
CA THR A 146 13.18 -2.89 22.37
C THR A 146 12.86 -2.22 23.71
N VAL A 147 12.78 -0.90 23.73
CA VAL A 147 12.45 -0.14 24.93
C VAL A 147 10.94 0.11 24.95
N ILE A 148 10.25 -0.14 26.06
CA ILE A 148 8.79 0.00 26.18
C ILE A 148 8.48 0.78 27.46
N GLY A 149 7.53 1.71 27.40
CA GLY A 149 7.08 2.45 28.58
C GLY A 149 5.68 3.04 28.42
N GLU A 150 5.23 3.65 29.51
CA GLU A 150 3.97 4.40 29.54
C GLU A 150 4.08 5.69 28.74
N VAL A 151 2.99 6.13 28.10
CA VAL A 151 2.96 7.44 27.43
C VAL A 151 3.29 8.57 28.40
N SER A 152 2.90 8.41 29.66
CA SER A 152 3.18 9.33 30.75
C SER A 152 3.39 8.57 32.05
N GLY A 153 4.38 8.98 32.82
CA GLY A 153 4.75 8.36 34.09
C GLY A 153 5.71 7.16 33.96
N PRO A 154 6.12 6.59 35.10
CA PRO A 154 7.08 5.49 35.15
C PRO A 154 6.50 4.18 34.64
N ALA A 155 7.35 3.19 34.41
CA ALA A 155 6.92 1.87 34.01
C ALA A 155 5.99 1.24 35.05
N THR A 156 4.85 0.69 34.61
CA THR A 156 3.92 -0.03 35.48
C THR A 156 4.09 -1.55 35.36
N GLU A 157 3.41 -2.32 36.20
CA GLU A 157 3.45 -3.78 36.14
C GLU A 157 3.05 -4.34 34.77
N ARG A 158 2.19 -3.65 34.02
CA ARG A 158 1.83 -4.08 32.65
C ARG A 158 3.01 -3.97 31.69
N ILE A 159 3.85 -2.94 31.83
CA ILE A 159 5.07 -2.76 31.05
C ILE A 159 6.03 -3.89 31.39
N HIS A 160 6.26 -4.16 32.67
CA HIS A 160 7.13 -5.25 33.10
C HIS A 160 6.64 -6.63 32.64
N ALA A 161 5.32 -6.89 32.68
CA ALA A 161 4.75 -8.13 32.16
C ALA A 161 4.98 -8.30 30.64
N ILE A 162 4.85 -7.22 29.87
CA ILE A 162 5.12 -7.23 28.43
C ILE A 162 6.61 -7.44 28.15
N VAL A 163 7.50 -6.76 28.89
CA VAL A 163 8.95 -6.93 28.78
C VAL A 163 9.35 -8.38 29.06
N ARG A 164 8.88 -8.98 30.17
CA ARG A 164 9.16 -10.39 30.48
C ARG A 164 8.69 -11.33 29.37
N CYS A 165 7.58 -11.01 28.70
CA CYS A 165 7.10 -11.80 27.56
C CYS A 165 8.00 -11.67 26.33
N PHE A 166 8.47 -10.46 26.01
CA PHE A 166 9.42 -10.25 24.93
C PHE A 166 10.74 -10.98 25.22
N GLU A 167 11.27 -10.86 26.44
CA GLU A 167 12.49 -11.55 26.86
C GLU A 167 12.36 -13.08 26.82
N ALA A 168 11.23 -13.63 27.30
CA ALA A 168 10.95 -15.06 27.21
C ALA A 168 10.86 -15.56 25.76
N ALA A 169 10.54 -14.67 24.82
CA ALA A 169 10.56 -14.94 23.40
C ALA A 169 11.94 -14.74 22.74
N GLY A 170 12.98 -14.39 23.50
CA GLY A 170 14.32 -14.12 22.98
C GLY A 170 14.46 -12.74 22.33
N LEU A 171 13.51 -11.83 22.55
CA LEU A 171 13.61 -10.43 22.15
C LEU A 171 14.13 -9.61 23.34
N GLN A 172 15.27 -8.94 23.16
CA GLN A 172 15.80 -8.04 24.20
C GLN A 172 14.82 -6.88 24.41
N ALA A 173 14.32 -6.71 25.63
CA ALA A 173 13.37 -5.67 25.96
C ALA A 173 13.68 -4.99 27.29
N ILE A 174 13.38 -3.69 27.39
CA ILE A 174 13.69 -2.85 28.56
C ILE A 174 12.44 -2.05 28.92
N ALA A 175 12.06 -2.09 30.20
CA ALA A 175 11.02 -1.20 30.74
C ALA A 175 11.63 0.20 30.98
N SER A 176 10.98 1.23 30.47
CA SER A 176 11.43 2.61 30.60
C SER A 176 10.49 3.44 31.46
N ASP A 177 11.07 4.19 32.39
CA ASP A 177 10.37 5.18 33.20
C ASP A 177 10.18 6.53 32.48
N ASP A 178 10.86 6.72 31.34
CA ASP A 178 10.74 7.88 30.46
C ASP A 178 10.94 7.44 29.00
N ILE A 179 9.91 6.79 28.45
CA ILE A 179 9.96 6.34 27.06
C ILE A 179 9.97 7.51 26.08
N MET A 180 9.38 8.65 26.45
CA MET A 180 9.27 9.80 25.55
C MET A 180 10.64 10.40 25.26
N ALA A 181 11.53 10.52 26.25
CA ALA A 181 12.94 10.87 26.01
C ALA A 181 13.58 9.96 24.94
N THR A 182 13.39 8.65 25.09
CA THR A 182 13.95 7.64 24.19
C THR A 182 13.40 7.72 22.77
N VAL A 183 12.11 8.04 22.62
CA VAL A 183 11.46 8.23 21.32
C VAL A 183 11.93 9.52 20.65
N TRP A 184 12.02 10.63 21.41
CA TRP A 184 12.53 11.90 20.89
C TRP A 184 13.98 11.81 20.45
N ASP A 185 14.88 11.16 21.22
CA ASP A 185 16.26 10.93 20.82
C ASP A 185 16.36 10.21 19.46
N LYS A 186 15.49 9.22 19.22
CA LYS A 186 15.43 8.52 17.92
C LYS A 186 14.81 9.41 16.82
N LEU A 187 13.82 10.22 17.18
CA LEU A 187 13.21 11.17 16.24
C LEU A 187 14.26 12.14 15.68
N LEU A 188 15.14 12.68 16.53
CA LEU A 188 16.21 13.60 16.10
C LEU A 188 17.10 12.96 15.02
N VAL A 189 17.45 11.68 15.17
CA VAL A 189 18.25 10.93 14.18
C VAL A 189 17.49 10.82 12.84
N ASN A 190 16.19 10.53 12.88
CA ASN A 190 15.37 10.46 11.66
C ASN A 190 15.16 11.82 11.01
N VAL A 191 15.00 12.89 11.79
CA VAL A 191 14.88 14.28 11.32
C VAL A 191 16.15 14.72 10.59
N ALA A 192 17.32 14.31 11.10
CA ALA A 192 18.62 14.68 10.55
C ALA A 192 18.77 14.24 9.08
N THR A 193 18.41 13.00 8.73
CA THR A 193 18.72 12.44 7.40
C THR A 193 17.50 12.10 6.55
N GLY A 194 16.34 11.81 7.14
CA GLY A 194 15.20 11.19 6.45
C GLY A 194 14.67 12.03 5.29
N ALA A 195 14.22 13.25 5.58
CA ALA A 195 13.69 14.15 4.55
C ALA A 195 14.78 14.65 3.60
N ALA A 196 15.98 14.93 4.09
CA ALA A 196 17.11 15.39 3.28
C ALA A 196 17.51 14.35 2.21
N SER A 197 17.68 13.09 2.60
CA SER A 197 17.96 11.97 1.69
C SER A 197 16.81 11.75 0.69
N ALA A 198 15.57 11.88 1.15
CA ALA A 198 14.39 11.73 0.30
C ALA A 198 14.28 12.84 -0.78
N ILE A 199 14.56 14.09 -0.42
CA ILE A 199 14.49 15.24 -1.33
C ILE A 199 15.63 15.21 -2.36
N THR A 200 16.84 14.84 -1.92
CA THR A 200 18.03 14.87 -2.77
C THR A 200 18.21 13.60 -3.60
N GLY A 201 17.59 12.48 -3.20
CA GLY A 201 17.82 11.18 -3.83
C GLY A 201 19.15 10.53 -3.43
N LEU A 202 19.89 11.10 -2.49
CA LEU A 202 21.24 10.64 -2.11
C LEU A 202 21.20 9.55 -1.03
N ASP A 203 22.06 8.55 -1.19
CA ASP A 203 22.45 7.64 -0.10
C ASP A 203 23.34 8.34 0.93
N TYR A 204 23.60 7.70 2.07
CA TYR A 204 24.34 8.31 3.18
C TYR A 204 25.78 8.68 2.81
N GLY A 205 26.46 7.89 1.98
CA GLY A 205 27.81 8.21 1.53
C GLY A 205 27.84 9.57 0.85
N ASN A 206 26.99 9.78 -0.15
CA ASN A 206 26.95 11.03 -0.89
C ASN A 206 26.27 12.17 -0.12
N LEU A 207 25.29 11.89 0.73
CA LEU A 207 24.56 12.90 1.51
C LEU A 207 25.48 13.66 2.47
N TYR A 208 26.44 12.96 3.09
CA TYR A 208 27.34 13.53 4.10
C TYR A 208 28.49 14.35 3.50
N ASP A 209 28.70 14.25 2.19
CA ASP A 209 29.71 15.02 1.46
C ASP A 209 29.20 16.40 1.02
N VAL A 210 27.94 16.76 1.31
CA VAL A 210 27.31 18.04 0.91
C VAL A 210 27.10 18.95 2.13
N PRO A 211 27.97 19.96 2.36
CA PRO A 211 27.90 20.83 3.54
C PRO A 211 26.58 21.59 3.71
N GLU A 212 25.93 21.97 2.60
CA GLU A 212 24.64 22.67 2.60
C GLU A 212 23.50 21.77 3.10
N VAL A 213 23.59 20.46 2.79
CA VAL A 213 22.63 19.46 3.29
C VAL A 213 22.85 19.21 4.78
N GLU A 214 24.11 19.08 5.21
CA GLU A 214 24.44 19.00 6.64
C GLU A 214 23.91 20.23 7.39
N ALA A 215 24.15 21.44 6.90
CA ALA A 215 23.67 22.66 7.54
C ALA A 215 22.14 22.67 7.71
N THR A 216 21.42 22.23 6.68
CA THR A 216 19.95 22.10 6.71
C THR A 216 19.50 21.04 7.73
N ALA A 217 20.16 19.88 7.76
CA ALA A 217 19.88 18.81 8.71
C ALA A 217 20.08 19.27 10.16
N LEU A 218 21.21 19.92 10.45
CA LEU A 218 21.52 20.44 11.78
C LEU A 218 20.52 21.52 12.23
N ALA A 219 20.03 22.36 11.31
CA ALA A 219 18.99 23.33 11.61
C ALA A 219 17.65 22.65 11.94
N ALA A 220 17.23 21.66 11.15
CA ALA A 220 16.01 20.89 11.40
C ALA A 220 16.05 20.16 12.76
N VAL A 221 17.20 19.58 13.12
CA VAL A 221 17.38 18.91 14.41
C VAL A 221 17.37 19.93 15.56
N ARG A 222 17.95 21.12 15.37
CA ARG A 222 17.95 22.18 16.39
C ARG A 222 16.54 22.63 16.74
N GLU A 223 15.69 22.84 15.73
CA GLU A 223 14.26 23.12 15.95
C GLU A 223 13.60 22.01 16.77
N ALA A 224 13.84 20.75 16.43
CA ALA A 224 13.27 19.61 17.15
C ALA A 224 13.74 19.53 18.61
N ILE A 225 15.00 19.87 18.91
CA ILE A 225 15.54 19.97 20.27
C ILE A 225 14.86 21.08 21.06
N GLU A 226 14.65 22.25 20.44
CA GLU A 226 13.95 23.38 21.06
C GLU A 226 12.50 23.04 21.40
N VAL A 227 11.80 22.35 20.49
CA VAL A 227 10.44 21.83 20.73
C VAL A 227 10.43 20.83 21.88
N ALA A 228 11.34 19.85 21.89
CA ALA A 228 11.42 18.84 22.95
C ALA A 228 11.64 19.50 24.32
N ARG A 229 12.55 20.49 24.40
CA ARG A 229 12.82 21.26 25.62
C ARG A 229 11.59 22.01 26.10
N ALA A 230 10.86 22.68 25.20
CA ALA A 230 9.65 23.40 25.55
C ALA A 230 8.53 22.47 26.07
N LEU A 231 8.54 21.20 25.67
CA LEU A 231 7.64 20.16 26.17
C LEU A 231 8.15 19.46 27.45
N GLY A 232 9.29 19.87 27.99
CA GLY A 232 9.87 19.27 29.20
C GLY A 232 10.48 17.88 28.99
N ILE A 233 10.80 17.51 27.76
CA ILE A 233 11.43 16.22 27.44
C ILE A 233 12.93 16.30 27.72
N THR A 234 13.45 15.32 28.46
CA THR A 234 14.88 15.22 28.77
C THR A 234 15.62 14.45 27.69
N LEU A 235 16.28 15.16 26.78
CA LEU A 235 17.07 14.53 25.70
C LEU A 235 18.43 14.05 26.20
N SER A 236 18.97 13.01 25.56
CA SER A 236 20.33 12.53 25.84
C SER A 236 21.44 13.51 25.43
N SER A 237 21.09 14.46 24.55
CA SER A 237 22.00 15.45 24.00
C SER A 237 21.23 16.67 23.50
N ASP A 238 21.79 17.85 23.69
CA ASP A 238 21.33 19.13 23.12
C ASP A 238 22.14 19.57 21.89
N ASP A 239 23.19 18.82 21.52
CA ASP A 239 23.96 19.04 20.30
C ASP A 239 23.30 18.38 19.06
N PRO A 240 22.84 19.16 18.06
CA PRO A 240 22.27 18.62 16.83
C PRO A 240 23.22 17.72 16.04
N ARG A 241 24.54 17.98 16.13
CA ARG A 241 25.55 17.23 15.37
C ARG A 241 25.59 15.75 15.78
N ARG A 242 25.34 15.45 17.05
CA ARG A 242 25.25 14.06 17.51
C ARG A 242 24.14 13.27 16.83
N ALA A 243 22.99 13.89 16.53
CA ALA A 243 21.91 13.20 15.83
C ALA A 243 22.29 12.90 14.37
N TRP A 244 22.95 13.85 13.71
CA TRP A 244 23.51 13.69 12.36
C TRP A 244 24.53 12.55 12.32
N GLU A 245 25.58 12.60 13.14
CA GLU A 245 26.63 11.57 13.18
C GLU A 245 26.08 10.19 13.55
N LYS A 246 25.15 10.13 14.50
CA LYS A 246 24.52 8.86 14.92
C LYS A 246 23.67 8.24 13.81
N ALA A 247 23.16 9.03 12.87
CA ALA A 247 22.32 8.51 11.81
C ALA A 247 23.11 7.61 10.84
N SER A 248 24.38 7.90 10.53
CA SER A 248 25.22 7.09 9.64
C SER A 248 26.14 6.10 10.38
N ALA A 249 26.26 6.20 11.70
CA ALA A 249 27.17 5.39 12.49
C ALA A 249 27.03 3.88 12.25
N GLY A 250 28.10 3.24 11.77
CA GLY A 250 28.17 1.79 11.54
C GLY A 250 27.39 1.30 10.32
N LEU A 251 26.92 2.20 9.44
CA LEU A 251 26.20 1.85 8.22
C LEU A 251 27.12 1.90 6.99
N PRO A 252 26.84 1.09 5.94
CA PRO A 252 27.63 1.11 4.71
C PRO A 252 27.43 2.41 3.92
N PHE A 253 28.40 2.76 3.08
CA PHE A 253 28.38 3.97 2.23
C PHE A 253 27.07 4.12 1.44
N GLY A 254 26.65 3.06 0.73
CA GLY A 254 25.41 3.08 -0.06
C GLY A 254 24.10 2.94 0.73
N PHE A 255 24.11 3.13 2.05
CA PHE A 255 22.89 2.99 2.86
C PHE A 255 21.88 4.10 2.52
N LYS A 256 20.63 3.71 2.26
CA LYS A 256 19.53 4.63 1.96
C LYS A 256 18.58 4.77 3.13
N ALA A 257 18.20 5.99 3.50
CA ALA A 257 17.15 6.23 4.48
C ALA A 257 15.81 5.60 4.06
N SER A 258 14.97 5.26 5.04
CA SER A 258 13.67 4.62 4.78
C SER A 258 12.72 5.47 3.95
N MET A 259 12.74 6.80 4.10
CA MET A 259 11.94 7.71 3.28
C MET A 259 12.37 7.68 1.80
N LEU A 260 13.67 7.71 1.53
CA LEU A 260 14.20 7.57 0.17
C LEU A 260 13.77 6.24 -0.45
N GLN A 261 13.92 5.13 0.28
CA GLN A 261 13.45 3.82 -0.19
C GLN A 261 11.94 3.77 -0.44
N SER A 262 11.14 4.50 0.34
CA SER A 262 9.69 4.63 0.11
C SER A 262 9.40 5.34 -1.21
N LEU A 263 10.07 6.47 -1.48
CA LEU A 263 9.91 7.23 -2.72
C LEU A 263 10.35 6.43 -3.95
N GLU A 264 11.49 5.73 -3.86
CA GLU A 264 11.97 4.84 -4.94
C GLU A 264 10.98 3.72 -5.28
N LYS A 265 10.13 3.33 -4.32
CA LYS A 265 9.05 2.34 -4.49
C LYS A 265 7.71 2.97 -4.89
N GLY A 266 7.68 4.26 -5.23
CA GLY A 266 6.45 4.99 -5.57
C GLY A 266 5.44 5.06 -4.41
N SER A 267 5.92 5.03 -3.17
CA SER A 267 5.09 4.98 -1.97
C SER A 267 5.21 6.26 -1.14
N VAL A 268 4.09 6.65 -0.51
CA VAL A 268 4.05 7.73 0.50
C VAL A 268 5.03 7.42 1.64
N THR A 269 5.74 8.45 2.11
CA THR A 269 6.75 8.39 3.16
C THR A 269 6.14 8.53 4.56
N GLU A 270 7.00 8.52 5.58
CA GLU A 270 6.64 8.76 6.98
C GLU A 270 6.90 10.23 7.39
N VAL A 271 7.08 11.16 6.45
CA VAL A 271 7.46 12.56 6.73
C VAL A 271 6.52 13.26 7.72
N ASP A 272 5.21 13.01 7.64
CA ASP A 272 4.22 13.59 8.56
C ASP A 272 4.41 13.16 10.02
N PHE A 273 5.01 12.00 10.24
CA PHE A 273 5.23 11.41 11.56
C PHE A 273 6.66 11.65 12.07
N ILE A 274 7.56 12.09 11.19
CA ILE A 274 8.95 12.43 11.53
C ILE A 274 9.09 13.95 11.61
N ASN A 275 9.28 14.65 10.48
CA ASN A 275 9.41 16.11 10.51
C ASN A 275 8.07 16.78 10.83
N GLY A 276 6.96 16.26 10.29
CA GLY A 276 5.63 16.80 10.54
C GLY A 276 5.17 16.67 12.00
N SER A 277 5.71 15.71 12.76
CA SER A 277 5.41 15.61 14.19
C SER A 277 6.13 16.68 15.01
N VAL A 278 7.37 17.03 14.63
CA VAL A 278 8.09 18.20 15.16
C VAL A 278 7.28 19.48 14.90
N VAL A 279 6.78 19.67 13.68
CA VAL A 279 5.95 20.83 13.32
C VAL A 279 4.69 20.93 14.21
N ARG A 280 3.94 19.83 14.34
CA ARG A 280 2.74 19.81 15.20
C ARG A 280 3.08 20.04 16.66
N ALA A 281 4.17 19.46 17.15
CA ALA A 281 4.63 19.63 18.53
C ALA A 281 5.09 21.07 18.79
N GLY A 282 5.82 21.69 17.85
CA GLY A 282 6.24 23.09 17.92
C GLY A 282 5.07 24.05 17.97
N ALA A 283 4.05 23.83 17.13
CA ALA A 283 2.82 24.61 17.17
C ALA A 283 2.11 24.55 18.55
N ARG A 284 2.08 23.36 19.20
CA ARG A 284 1.52 23.22 20.56
C ARG A 284 2.37 23.89 21.64
N ALA A 285 3.69 23.88 21.47
CA ALA A 285 4.64 24.45 22.42
C ALA A 285 4.93 25.94 22.20
N GLY A 286 4.43 26.54 21.10
CA GLY A 286 4.74 27.91 20.72
C GLY A 286 6.17 28.11 20.18
N VAL A 287 6.78 27.06 19.65
CA VAL A 287 8.15 27.06 19.10
C VAL A 287 8.09 26.99 17.56
N PRO A 288 8.64 27.97 16.83
CA PRO A 288 8.68 27.94 15.36
C PRO A 288 9.55 26.79 14.83
N THR A 289 9.10 26.15 13.75
CA THR A 289 9.82 25.03 13.11
C THR A 289 9.92 25.19 11.57
N PRO A 290 10.39 26.34 11.05
CA PRO A 290 10.34 26.65 9.61
C PRO A 290 11.12 25.69 8.71
N VAL A 291 12.25 25.15 9.16
CA VAL A 291 13.04 24.18 8.39
C VAL A 291 12.29 22.86 8.29
N ASN A 292 11.74 22.37 9.40
CA ASN A 292 10.93 21.15 9.36
C ASN A 292 9.65 21.33 8.52
N GLU A 293 8.99 22.49 8.60
CA GLU A 293 7.84 22.83 7.74
C GLU A 293 8.21 22.77 6.26
N THR A 294 9.35 23.36 5.90
CA THR A 294 9.86 23.37 4.52
C THR A 294 10.17 21.95 4.04
N LEU A 295 10.87 21.15 4.84
CA LEU A 295 11.20 19.77 4.51
C LEU A 295 9.94 18.92 4.30
N VAL A 296 8.94 19.07 5.18
CA VAL A 296 7.63 18.42 5.02
C VAL A 296 6.98 18.83 3.69
N ALA A 297 6.92 20.13 3.40
CA ALA A 297 6.30 20.63 2.18
C ALA A 297 6.96 20.09 0.91
N MET A 298 8.30 20.01 0.88
CA MET A 298 9.04 19.48 -0.26
C MET A 298 8.78 17.99 -0.47
N VAL A 299 8.84 17.18 0.59
CA VAL A 299 8.52 15.74 0.47
C VAL A 299 7.07 15.55 0.04
N LYS A 300 6.13 16.36 0.53
CA LYS A 300 4.73 16.33 0.07
C LYS A 300 4.58 16.66 -1.41
N GLY A 301 5.35 17.62 -1.92
CA GLY A 301 5.42 17.92 -3.35
C GLY A 301 5.89 16.72 -4.17
N ILE A 302 6.93 16.03 -3.71
CA ILE A 302 7.46 14.83 -4.36
C ILE A 302 6.44 13.68 -4.31
N GLU A 303 5.85 13.40 -3.15
CA GLU A 303 4.79 12.38 -3.00
C GLU A 303 3.61 12.65 -3.95
N ARG A 304 3.23 13.92 -4.10
CA ARG A 304 2.17 14.34 -5.02
C ARG A 304 2.53 14.11 -6.49
N GLY A 305 3.80 14.25 -6.85
CA GLY A 305 4.35 13.95 -8.17
C GLY A 305 4.38 12.46 -8.48
N LEU A 306 4.43 11.59 -7.47
CA LEU A 306 4.41 10.14 -7.62
C LEU A 306 3.00 9.54 -7.78
N ASP A 307 1.92 10.30 -7.56
CA ASP A 307 0.55 9.78 -7.69
C ASP A 307 0.15 9.61 -9.17
N PRO A 308 -0.02 8.36 -9.67
CA PRO A 308 -0.39 8.09 -11.06
C PRO A 308 -1.79 8.60 -11.43
N LYS A 309 -2.58 9.12 -10.47
CA LYS A 309 -3.87 9.77 -10.74
C LYS A 309 -3.74 11.15 -11.39
N ARG A 310 -2.53 11.64 -11.67
CA ARG A 310 -2.35 12.82 -12.51
C ARG A 310 -2.41 12.42 -13.99
N PRO A 311 -3.25 13.08 -14.81
CA PRO A 311 -3.04 13.11 -16.25
C PRO A 311 -1.86 14.06 -16.51
N GLN A 312 -0.65 13.61 -16.21
CA GLN A 312 0.59 14.22 -16.67
C GLN A 312 1.62 13.11 -16.81
N ASP A 313 2.17 13.07 -18.02
CA ASP A 313 3.17 12.14 -18.52
C ASP A 313 2.62 10.87 -19.15
N ALA A 314 1.83 11.12 -20.21
CA ALA A 314 2.17 10.49 -21.47
C ALA A 314 3.63 10.82 -21.83
N GLN A 315 4.60 10.08 -21.28
CA GLN A 315 5.91 9.84 -21.90
C GLN A 315 6.72 8.80 -21.10
N ASP A 316 7.02 7.72 -21.82
CA ASP A 316 8.10 6.74 -21.68
C ASP A 316 7.92 5.47 -20.79
N PRO A 317 7.45 4.35 -21.36
CA PRO A 317 7.58 3.03 -20.77
C PRO A 317 8.76 2.26 -21.38
N ALA A 318 9.96 2.41 -20.82
CA ALA A 318 11.11 1.58 -21.18
C ALA A 318 11.79 0.98 -19.95
N GLN A 319 11.12 0.05 -19.25
CA GLN A 319 11.79 -1.05 -18.53
C GLN A 319 11.00 -2.36 -18.69
N GLY A 320 11.70 -3.39 -19.18
CA GLY A 320 11.16 -4.54 -19.91
C GLY A 320 10.35 -5.59 -19.14
N GLY A 321 9.51 -6.30 -19.90
CA GLY A 321 8.81 -7.51 -19.48
C GLY A 321 7.65 -7.89 -20.41
N ALA A 322 7.96 -8.66 -21.47
CA ALA A 322 7.08 -9.17 -22.52
C ALA A 322 6.48 -8.14 -23.51
N SER A 323 6.39 -8.50 -24.80
CA SER A 323 5.60 -7.76 -25.78
C SER A 323 4.13 -7.81 -25.34
N ARG A 324 3.62 -6.70 -24.83
CA ARG A 324 2.21 -6.55 -24.52
C ARG A 324 1.47 -6.45 -25.84
N ALA A 325 0.61 -7.42 -26.15
CA ALA A 325 -0.21 -7.41 -27.36
C ALA A 325 -1.61 -6.89 -27.03
N TYR A 326 -2.12 -6.04 -27.91
CA TYR A 326 -3.45 -5.47 -27.88
C TYR A 326 -4.04 -5.62 -29.29
N LEU A 327 -5.18 -6.29 -29.41
CA LEU A 327 -5.89 -6.45 -30.67
C LEU A 327 -7.12 -5.56 -30.62
N GLU A 328 -7.05 -4.47 -31.36
CA GLU A 328 -8.10 -3.45 -31.41
C GLU A 328 -9.05 -3.65 -32.57
N HIS A 329 -8.76 -4.56 -33.51
CA HIS A 329 -9.43 -4.62 -34.80
C HIS A 329 -9.84 -6.04 -35.20
N ALA A 330 -11.12 -6.22 -35.54
CA ALA A 330 -11.69 -7.44 -36.11
C ALA A 330 -12.54 -7.10 -37.34
N ALA A 331 -12.16 -7.63 -38.51
CA ALA A 331 -12.89 -7.45 -39.76
C ALA A 331 -13.79 -8.66 -40.06
N LEU A 332 -15.07 -8.41 -40.31
CA LEU A 332 -16.11 -9.42 -40.55
C LEU A 332 -16.75 -9.20 -41.92
N ASN A 333 -16.88 -10.27 -42.71
CA ASN A 333 -17.67 -10.24 -43.93
C ASN A 333 -19.15 -10.41 -43.57
N VAL A 334 -20.02 -9.58 -44.15
CA VAL A 334 -21.47 -9.63 -43.93
C VAL A 334 -22.22 -9.46 -45.24
N SER A 335 -23.41 -10.07 -45.32
CA SER A 335 -24.29 -9.94 -46.48
C SER A 335 -24.98 -8.57 -46.54
N ASP A 336 -25.20 -7.95 -45.38
CA ASP A 336 -25.82 -6.62 -45.23
C ASP A 336 -25.07 -5.79 -44.16
N VAL A 337 -24.23 -4.85 -44.62
CA VAL A 337 -23.47 -3.95 -43.73
C VAL A 337 -24.42 -3.02 -42.96
N SER A 338 -25.46 -2.50 -43.60
CA SER A 338 -26.40 -1.54 -43.00
C SER A 338 -27.16 -2.15 -41.83
N TRP A 339 -27.58 -3.41 -41.94
CA TRP A 339 -28.24 -4.12 -40.85
C TRP A 339 -27.29 -4.29 -39.65
N HIS A 340 -26.08 -4.80 -39.88
CA HIS A 340 -25.11 -5.07 -38.81
C HIS A 340 -24.65 -3.77 -38.13
N LEU A 341 -24.41 -2.71 -38.90
CA LEU A 341 -23.98 -1.42 -38.35
C LEU A 341 -25.05 -0.83 -37.43
N ARG A 342 -26.33 -0.94 -37.80
CA ARG A 342 -27.44 -0.54 -36.91
C ARG A 342 -27.47 -1.37 -35.64
N PHE A 343 -27.28 -2.68 -35.74
CA PHE A 343 -27.22 -3.55 -34.57
C PHE A 343 -26.12 -3.11 -33.60
N PHE A 344 -24.87 -2.98 -34.06
CA PHE A 344 -23.75 -2.58 -33.20
C PHE A 344 -23.94 -1.19 -32.58
N ARG A 345 -24.56 -0.25 -33.31
CA ARG A 345 -24.85 1.09 -32.79
C ARG A 345 -25.97 1.10 -31.76
N GLU A 346 -27.09 0.47 -32.06
CA GLU A 346 -28.33 0.61 -31.28
C GLU A 346 -28.39 -0.37 -30.11
N VAL A 347 -27.79 -1.55 -30.25
CA VAL A 347 -27.76 -2.59 -29.20
C VAL A 347 -26.53 -2.45 -28.32
N LEU A 348 -25.38 -2.15 -28.92
CA LEU A 348 -24.09 -2.13 -28.20
C LEU A 348 -23.51 -0.72 -28.02
N GLY A 349 -24.21 0.33 -28.48
CA GLY A 349 -23.79 1.71 -28.28
C GLY A 349 -22.52 2.08 -29.04
N MET A 350 -22.10 1.29 -30.03
CA MET A 350 -20.83 1.50 -30.72
C MET A 350 -20.92 2.68 -31.69
N THR A 351 -19.95 3.59 -31.60
CA THR A 351 -19.90 4.79 -32.45
C THR A 351 -19.32 4.44 -33.81
N VAL A 352 -20.00 4.80 -34.90
CA VAL A 352 -19.45 4.64 -36.25
C VAL A 352 -18.33 5.66 -36.46
N THR A 353 -17.15 5.20 -36.85
CA THR A 353 -15.97 6.06 -37.04
C THR A 353 -15.70 6.34 -38.52
N MET A 354 -16.08 5.43 -39.40
CA MET A 354 -15.83 5.53 -40.83
C MET A 354 -16.83 4.68 -41.61
N VAL A 355 -17.21 5.15 -42.79
CA VAL A 355 -18.03 4.43 -43.77
C VAL A 355 -17.38 4.61 -45.14
N HIS A 356 -17.32 3.54 -45.91
CA HIS A 356 -16.85 3.53 -47.29
C HIS A 356 -17.95 3.02 -48.21
N GLY A 357 -18.10 3.67 -49.36
CA GLY A 357 -19.17 3.39 -50.33
C GLY A 357 -20.35 4.35 -50.17
N ASP A 358 -21.49 3.97 -50.74
CA ASP A 358 -22.75 4.71 -50.60
C ASP A 358 -23.29 4.64 -49.17
N GLU A 359 -23.80 5.75 -48.63
CA GLU A 359 -24.29 5.78 -47.24
C GLU A 359 -25.55 4.93 -47.02
N ALA A 360 -26.38 4.75 -48.04
CA ALA A 360 -27.57 3.90 -47.93
C ALA A 360 -27.22 2.41 -48.06
N SER A 361 -26.13 2.10 -48.78
CA SER A 361 -25.63 0.74 -48.97
C SER A 361 -24.10 0.67 -48.90
N PRO A 362 -23.50 0.73 -47.70
CA PRO A 362 -22.05 0.80 -47.54
C PRO A 362 -21.33 -0.46 -48.01
N ASP A 363 -20.17 -0.27 -48.64
CA ASP A 363 -19.24 -1.35 -48.95
C ASP A 363 -18.50 -1.79 -47.69
N GLN A 364 -18.13 -0.84 -46.81
CA GLN A 364 -17.47 -1.12 -45.54
C GLN A 364 -17.84 -0.09 -44.47
N ALA A 365 -17.81 -0.50 -43.20
CA ALA A 365 -18.01 0.40 -42.07
C ALA A 365 -17.15 0.01 -40.87
N TRP A 366 -16.73 1.00 -40.07
CA TRP A 366 -15.92 0.82 -38.87
C TRP A 366 -16.62 1.44 -37.66
N THR A 367 -16.44 0.80 -36.52
CA THR A 367 -16.91 1.30 -35.22
C THR A 367 -15.75 1.53 -34.26
N LEU A 368 -15.91 2.49 -33.35
CA LEU A 368 -15.01 2.72 -32.22
C LEU A 368 -15.07 1.49 -31.29
N GLY A 369 -13.92 0.92 -30.97
CA GLY A 369 -13.84 -0.34 -30.22
C GLY A 369 -13.70 -1.58 -31.10
N GLY A 370 -13.54 -1.43 -32.42
CA GLY A 370 -12.76 -2.38 -33.19
C GLY A 370 -13.44 -3.21 -34.26
N VAL A 371 -14.75 -3.10 -34.45
CA VAL A 371 -15.45 -3.89 -35.47
C VAL A 371 -15.40 -3.19 -36.83
N GLN A 372 -14.87 -3.88 -37.84
CA GLN A 372 -15.03 -3.54 -39.25
C GLN A 372 -15.98 -4.52 -39.93
N LEU A 373 -16.95 -3.99 -40.66
CA LEU A 373 -17.89 -4.74 -41.48
C LEU A 373 -17.51 -4.55 -42.95
N VAL A 374 -17.45 -5.65 -43.69
CA VAL A 374 -17.10 -5.66 -45.12
C VAL A 374 -18.23 -6.34 -45.90
N SER A 375 -18.80 -5.60 -46.85
CA SER A 375 -19.88 -6.08 -47.70
C SER A 375 -19.39 -7.23 -48.57
N ARG A 376 -20.09 -8.36 -48.48
CA ARG A 376 -19.92 -9.51 -49.35
C ARG A 376 -21.30 -10.05 -49.71
N PRO A 377 -21.93 -9.54 -50.78
CA PRO A 377 -23.27 -9.96 -51.17
C PRO A 377 -23.37 -11.48 -51.32
N GLY A 378 -24.41 -12.07 -50.73
CA GLY A 378 -24.62 -13.52 -50.73
C GLY A 378 -23.72 -14.31 -49.77
N HIS A 379 -22.96 -13.63 -48.91
CA HIS A 379 -22.27 -14.30 -47.81
C HIS A 379 -23.29 -14.92 -46.85
N ALA A 380 -23.07 -16.18 -46.49
CA ALA A 380 -23.75 -16.84 -45.40
C ALA A 380 -22.75 -17.81 -44.80
N ALA A 381 -22.53 -17.74 -43.49
CA ALA A 381 -21.65 -18.65 -42.78
C ALA A 381 -22.42 -19.38 -41.67
N PRO A 382 -22.04 -20.62 -41.34
CA PRO A 382 -22.52 -21.28 -40.13
C PRO A 382 -22.16 -20.47 -38.89
N ALA A 383 -23.04 -20.52 -37.88
CA ALA A 383 -22.80 -19.88 -36.59
C ALA A 383 -21.46 -20.33 -35.99
N GLY A 384 -20.65 -19.36 -35.58
CA GLY A 384 -19.40 -19.63 -34.86
C GLY A 384 -18.25 -20.10 -35.74
N THR A 385 -18.25 -19.73 -37.03
CA THR A 385 -17.11 -20.01 -37.94
C THR A 385 -15.76 -19.48 -37.38
N LEU A 386 -15.77 -18.47 -36.50
CA LEU A 386 -14.63 -17.96 -35.73
C LEU A 386 -14.75 -18.22 -34.21
N ASN A 387 -15.50 -19.24 -33.79
CA ASN A 387 -16.02 -19.47 -32.44
C ASN A 387 -16.96 -18.35 -31.94
N HIS A 388 -16.41 -17.19 -31.58
CA HIS A 388 -17.15 -16.00 -31.14
C HIS A 388 -16.24 -14.77 -30.99
N LEU A 389 -16.87 -13.60 -30.85
CA LEU A 389 -16.24 -12.34 -30.46
C LEU A 389 -16.67 -11.99 -29.02
N GLY A 390 -15.70 -11.96 -28.10
CA GLY A 390 -15.93 -11.50 -26.73
C GLY A 390 -15.96 -9.98 -26.66
N MET A 391 -17.05 -9.42 -26.13
CA MET A 391 -17.28 -7.98 -26.07
C MET A 391 -17.54 -7.52 -24.64
N ALA A 392 -16.67 -6.66 -24.12
CA ALA A 392 -16.86 -6.03 -22.82
C ALA A 392 -18.01 -5.02 -22.87
N VAL A 393 -19.07 -5.24 -22.09
CA VAL A 393 -20.27 -4.40 -22.06
C VAL A 393 -20.65 -4.01 -20.64
N ILE A 394 -21.18 -2.80 -20.47
CA ILE A 394 -21.53 -2.25 -19.15
C ILE A 394 -22.75 -2.98 -18.56
N ASP A 395 -23.75 -3.26 -19.41
CA ASP A 395 -24.97 -3.96 -19.04
C ASP A 395 -25.33 -5.00 -20.12
N PRO A 396 -24.81 -6.25 -20.01
CA PRO A 396 -25.16 -7.32 -20.94
C PRO A 396 -26.67 -7.58 -20.99
N GLY A 397 -27.36 -7.50 -19.85
CA GLY A 397 -28.79 -7.74 -19.77
C GLY A 397 -29.60 -6.73 -20.59
N ALA A 398 -29.21 -5.45 -20.57
CA ALA A 398 -29.82 -4.43 -21.43
C ALA A 398 -29.55 -4.70 -22.91
N ALA A 399 -28.33 -5.07 -23.28
CA ALA A 399 -27.98 -5.41 -24.65
C ALA A 399 -28.80 -6.61 -25.17
N ILE A 400 -28.94 -7.69 -24.38
CA ILE A 400 -29.76 -8.85 -24.74
C ILE A 400 -31.23 -8.45 -24.95
N ARG A 401 -31.79 -7.59 -24.08
CA ARG A 401 -33.16 -7.09 -24.26
C ARG A 401 -33.33 -6.26 -25.54
N ALA A 402 -32.34 -5.43 -25.86
CA ALA A 402 -32.35 -4.61 -27.07
C ALA A 402 -32.18 -5.45 -28.36
N ALA A 403 -31.38 -6.52 -28.31
CA ALA A 403 -31.16 -7.42 -29.44
C ALA A 403 -32.46 -8.08 -29.97
N ARG A 404 -33.45 -8.31 -29.10
CA ARG A 404 -34.75 -8.87 -29.48
C ARG A 404 -35.50 -8.02 -30.50
N ALA A 405 -35.31 -6.69 -30.49
CA ALA A 405 -35.90 -5.79 -31.48
C ALA A 405 -35.34 -6.01 -32.90
N PHE A 406 -34.19 -6.66 -33.01
CA PHE A 406 -33.56 -7.06 -34.28
C PHE A 406 -33.89 -8.52 -34.66
N GLY A 407 -34.77 -9.19 -33.91
CA GLY A 407 -35.07 -10.62 -34.12
C GLY A 407 -33.94 -11.55 -33.68
N VAL A 408 -33.04 -11.06 -32.82
CA VAL A 408 -31.90 -11.81 -32.27
C VAL A 408 -32.21 -12.19 -30.82
N ASP A 409 -32.23 -13.49 -30.55
CA ASP A 409 -32.40 -14.05 -29.20
C ASP A 409 -31.08 -14.57 -28.62
N SER A 410 -31.11 -14.89 -27.32
CA SER A 410 -29.97 -15.49 -26.62
C SER A 410 -29.65 -16.90 -27.17
N ASP A 411 -28.37 -17.19 -27.32
CA ASP A 411 -27.86 -18.48 -27.78
C ASP A 411 -27.88 -19.55 -26.65
N PRO A 412 -28.07 -20.84 -26.96
CA PRO A 412 -28.05 -21.92 -25.97
C PRO A 412 -26.78 -22.02 -25.11
N ARG A 413 -25.67 -21.43 -25.54
CA ARG A 413 -24.40 -21.38 -24.78
C ARG A 413 -24.49 -20.55 -23.50
N GLY A 414 -25.43 -19.61 -23.41
CA GLY A 414 -25.66 -18.85 -22.17
C GLY A 414 -26.46 -17.57 -22.37
N GLU A 415 -26.91 -16.99 -21.26
CA GLU A 415 -27.80 -15.82 -21.26
C GLU A 415 -27.20 -14.54 -21.85
N HIS A 416 -25.87 -14.46 -21.98
CA HIS A 416 -25.14 -13.33 -22.56
C HIS A 416 -24.56 -13.61 -23.95
N TRP A 417 -25.00 -14.69 -24.60
CA TRP A 417 -24.52 -15.06 -25.92
C TRP A 417 -25.56 -14.71 -26.98
N LEU A 418 -25.11 -14.21 -28.13
CA LEU A 418 -25.97 -13.86 -29.27
C LEU A 418 -25.45 -14.50 -30.56
N VAL A 419 -26.38 -14.87 -31.44
CA VAL A 419 -26.06 -15.23 -32.84
C VAL A 419 -26.72 -14.23 -33.76
N LEU A 420 -25.91 -13.47 -34.48
CA LEU A 420 -26.38 -12.55 -35.50
C LEU A 420 -26.50 -13.29 -36.85
N PRO A 421 -27.13 -12.67 -37.87
CA PRO A 421 -26.99 -13.10 -39.26
C PRO A 421 -25.53 -13.28 -39.66
N ASP A 422 -25.33 -13.95 -40.80
CA ASP A 422 -23.99 -14.27 -41.33
C ASP A 422 -23.11 -15.12 -40.38
N GLY A 423 -23.71 -15.75 -39.35
CA GLY A 423 -23.04 -16.69 -38.46
C GLY A 423 -22.14 -16.03 -37.40
N ILE A 424 -22.25 -14.72 -37.19
CA ILE A 424 -21.47 -14.00 -36.18
C ILE A 424 -22.00 -14.35 -34.79
N VAL A 425 -21.11 -14.78 -33.91
CA VAL A 425 -21.43 -15.08 -32.52
C VAL A 425 -20.78 -14.05 -31.61
N LEU A 426 -21.55 -13.48 -30.69
CA LEU A 426 -21.06 -12.57 -29.67
C LEU A 426 -21.19 -13.19 -28.27
N GLU A 427 -20.15 -13.02 -27.45
CA GLU A 427 -20.20 -13.25 -26.01
C GLU A 427 -20.12 -11.89 -25.29
N LEU A 428 -21.18 -11.51 -24.58
CA LEU A 428 -21.24 -10.24 -23.87
C LEU A 428 -20.68 -10.39 -22.44
N LEU A 429 -19.49 -9.83 -22.24
CA LEU A 429 -18.75 -9.92 -20.98
C LEU A 429 -19.07 -8.69 -20.11
N PRO A 430 -19.65 -8.86 -18.90
CA PRO A 430 -19.91 -7.72 -18.01
C PRO A 430 -18.61 -6.99 -17.64
N ALA A 431 -18.60 -5.65 -17.76
CA ALA A 431 -17.44 -4.82 -17.48
C ALA A 431 -17.82 -3.51 -16.76
N ASP A 432 -16.92 -3.01 -15.91
CA ASP A 432 -17.07 -1.69 -15.25
C ASP A 432 -17.04 -0.58 -16.32
N ALA A 433 -17.97 0.38 -16.22
CA ALA A 433 -18.11 1.49 -17.17
C ALA A 433 -16.80 2.24 -17.43
N ARG A 434 -15.97 2.45 -16.40
CA ARG A 434 -14.70 3.17 -16.54
C ARG A 434 -13.67 2.36 -17.34
N ARG A 435 -13.74 1.02 -17.31
CA ARG A 435 -12.86 0.15 -18.10
C ARG A 435 -13.22 0.19 -19.57
N VAL A 436 -14.53 0.15 -19.88
CA VAL A 436 -15.02 0.30 -21.26
C VAL A 436 -14.65 1.66 -21.83
N GLU A 437 -14.90 2.75 -21.08
CA GLU A 437 -14.52 4.11 -21.49
C GLU A 437 -13.00 4.26 -21.68
N SER A 438 -12.19 3.63 -20.84
CA SER A 438 -10.73 3.69 -20.96
C SER A 438 -10.24 2.96 -22.22
N ALA A 439 -10.83 1.81 -22.55
CA ALA A 439 -10.49 1.08 -23.77
C ALA A 439 -10.89 1.85 -25.03
N LEU A 440 -12.07 2.49 -25.04
CA LEU A 440 -12.55 3.29 -26.18
C LEU A 440 -11.76 4.59 -26.42
N ARG A 441 -10.91 5.02 -25.47
CA ARG A 441 -10.02 6.19 -25.62
C ARG A 441 -8.68 5.85 -26.28
N LEU A 442 -8.38 4.57 -26.49
CA LEU A 442 -7.17 4.16 -27.20
C LEU A 442 -7.33 4.58 -28.67
N ASP A 443 -6.38 5.37 -29.19
CA ASP A 443 -6.27 5.62 -30.63
C ASP A 443 -5.29 4.59 -31.19
N PRO A 444 -5.74 3.55 -31.91
CA PRO A 444 -4.87 2.50 -32.44
C PRO A 444 -3.94 2.98 -33.57
N ARG A 445 -4.21 4.17 -34.14
CA ARG A 445 -3.50 4.74 -35.28
C ARG A 445 -2.46 5.79 -34.86
N LYS A 446 -2.32 6.06 -33.56
CA LYS A 446 -1.33 6.98 -32.97
C LYS A 446 -0.64 6.32 -31.79
#